data_AF-A0A9E4IG33-F1
#
_entry.id   AF-A0A9E4IG33-F1
#
_cell.length_a   1.000
_cell.length_b   1.000
_cell.length_c   1.000
_cell.angle_alpha   90.00
_cell.angle_beta   90.00
_cell.angle_gamma   90.00
#
_symmetry.space_group_name_H-M   'P 1'
#
loop_
_entity.id
_entity.type
_entity.pdbx_description
1 polymer ?
#
loop_
_entity_poly.entity_id
_entity_poly.type
_entity_poly.pdbx_seq_one_letter_code
_entity_poly.pdbx_strand_id
1 'polypeptide(L)' 'YAATDGTARADVFTDQVTLAADAETSVFDSDGSAIIIHDKPDSYGAEPGAGDRVACGVIERN' A
#
# COMPACT_ATOMS: atom_id res chain seq x y z
N TYR A 1 -10.52 6.41 -5.12
CA TYR A 1 -11.50 7.51 -5.17
C TYR A 1 -12.09 7.69 -3.78
N ALA A 2 -12.22 8.92 -3.30
CA ALA A 2 -12.85 9.23 -2.02
C ALA A 2 -14.25 9.84 -2.24
N ALA A 3 -15.18 9.53 -1.35
CA ALA A 3 -16.50 10.15 -1.31
C ALA A 3 -16.39 11.64 -0.94
N THR A 4 -17.48 12.39 -1.09
CA THR A 4 -17.51 13.84 -0.86
C THR A 4 -17.24 14.27 0.58
N ASP A 5 -17.34 13.33 1.53
CA ASP A 5 -17.00 13.50 2.94
C ASP A 5 -15.51 13.21 3.24
N GLY A 6 -14.72 12.83 2.23
CA GLY A 6 -13.31 12.45 2.36
C GLY A 6 -13.08 10.97 2.67
N THR A 7 -14.13 10.16 2.82
CA THR A 7 -13.99 8.72 3.12
C THR A 7 -13.63 7.93 1.87
N ALA A 8 -12.65 7.03 1.96
CA ALA A 8 -12.35 6.06 0.91
C ALA A 8 -12.39 4.64 1.48
N ARG A 9 -12.98 3.71 0.72
CA ARG A 9 -12.95 2.27 1.01
C ARG A 9 -12.65 1.51 -0.27
N ALA A 10 -11.75 0.55 -0.19
CA ALA A 10 -11.39 -0.33 -1.29
C ALA A 10 -11.03 -1.71 -0.74
N ASP A 11 -11.43 -2.76 -1.47
CA ASP A 11 -10.95 -4.11 -1.27
C ASP A 11 -10.14 -4.48 -2.51
N VAL A 12 -8.88 -4.90 -2.31
CA VAL A 12 -7.94 -5.23 -3.38
C VAL A 12 -7.31 -6.58 -3.06
N PHE A 13 -7.18 -7.43 -4.08
CA PHE A 13 -6.57 -8.75 -3.98
C PHE A 13 -5.35 -8.81 -4.89
N THR A 14 -4.27 -9.41 -4.41
CA THR A 14 -3.04 -9.63 -5.16
C THR A 14 -2.40 -10.94 -4.69
N ASP A 15 -1.74 -11.64 -5.60
CA ASP A 15 -0.91 -12.82 -5.33
C ASP A 15 0.59 -12.49 -5.30
N GLN A 16 0.97 -11.23 -5.50
CA GLN A 16 2.36 -10.78 -5.59
C GLN A 16 3.05 -10.64 -4.22
N VAL A 17 2.29 -10.59 -3.12
CA VAL A 17 2.81 -10.50 -1.76
C VAL A 17 2.06 -11.45 -0.82
N THR A 18 2.68 -11.81 0.30
CA THR A 18 2.10 -12.73 1.28
C THR A 18 2.24 -12.24 2.72
N LEU A 19 1.37 -12.77 3.59
CA LEU A 19 1.44 -12.60 5.05
C LEU A 19 2.19 -13.74 5.74
N ALA A 20 2.60 -14.79 5.03
CA ALA A 20 3.39 -15.88 5.60
C ALA A 20 4.76 -15.36 6.08
N ALA A 21 5.19 -15.75 7.28
CA ALA A 21 6.55 -15.44 7.73
C ALA A 21 7.58 -16.17 6.86
N ASP A 22 8.75 -15.55 6.69
CA ASP A 22 9.93 -16.14 6.04
C ASP A 22 9.75 -16.52 4.56
N ALA A 23 8.63 -16.13 3.95
CA ALA A 23 8.42 -16.24 2.52
C ALA A 23 9.15 -15.10 1.79
N GLU A 24 9.65 -15.37 0.58
CA GLU A 24 10.40 -14.40 -0.23
C GLU A 24 9.60 -13.11 -0.52
N THR A 25 8.29 -13.21 -0.69
CA THR A 25 7.38 -12.07 -0.93
C THR A 25 6.61 -11.64 0.32
N SER A 26 7.11 -11.96 1.50
CA SER A 26 6.48 -11.57 2.76
C SER A 26 6.54 -10.06 2.95
N VAL A 27 5.44 -9.47 3.42
CA VAL A 27 5.41 -8.06 3.88
C VAL A 27 6.02 -7.87 5.28
N PHE A 28 6.54 -8.95 5.87
CA PHE A 28 7.15 -8.98 7.20
C PHE A 28 8.65 -9.29 7.11
N ASP A 29 9.32 -8.62 6.19
CA ASP A 29 10.77 -8.68 6.02
C ASP A 29 11.51 -7.91 7.12
N SER A 30 12.83 -7.80 7.00
CA SER A 30 13.70 -7.31 8.07
C SER A 30 13.49 -5.83 8.44
N ASP A 31 13.04 -5.02 7.49
CA ASP A 31 12.71 -3.60 7.68
C ASP A 31 11.20 -3.33 7.78
N GLY A 32 10.38 -4.32 7.43
CA GLY A 32 8.93 -4.25 7.51
C GLY A 32 8.32 -3.49 6.34
N SER A 33 6.99 -3.50 6.28
CA SER A 33 6.24 -2.89 5.18
C SER A 33 5.17 -1.93 5.68
N ALA A 34 4.75 -1.02 4.79
CA ALA A 34 3.65 -0.10 5.04
C ALA A 34 2.77 0.09 3.80
N ILE A 35 1.47 0.30 4.01
CA ILE A 35 0.55 0.79 2.98
C ILE A 35 0.62 2.32 2.96
N ILE A 36 0.88 2.89 1.79
CA ILE A 36 0.97 4.34 1.58
C ILE A 36 -0.18 4.82 0.68
N ILE A 37 -0.83 5.91 1.07
CA ILE A 37 -1.77 6.63 0.21
C ILE A 37 -1.08 7.90 -0.29
N HIS A 38 -1.18 8.11 -1.60
CA HIS A 38 -0.62 9.26 -2.29
C HIS A 38 -1.68 10.34 -2.61
N ASP A 39 -1.25 11.58 -2.85
CA ASP A 39 -2.14 12.72 -3.13
C ASP A 39 -2.70 12.75 -4.57
N LYS A 40 -2.09 12.03 -5.51
CA LYS A 40 -2.53 11.93 -6.90
C LYS A 40 -2.82 10.47 -7.30
N PRO A 41 -3.64 10.26 -8.35
CA PRO A 41 -3.81 8.94 -8.94
C PRO A 41 -2.48 8.34 -9.39
N ASP A 42 -2.38 7.01 -9.30
CA ASP A 42 -1.25 6.27 -9.88
C ASP A 42 -1.22 6.47 -11.40
N SER A 43 -0.01 6.54 -11.95
CA SER A 43 0.22 6.59 -13.39
C SER A 43 0.15 5.21 -14.05
N TYR A 44 0.32 4.13 -13.27
CA TYR A 44 0.49 2.75 -13.76
C TYR A 44 1.59 2.58 -14.82
N GLY A 45 2.50 3.54 -14.95
CA GLY A 45 3.61 3.54 -15.86
C GLY A 45 4.94 3.21 -15.16
N ALA A 46 6.02 3.26 -15.93
CA ALA A 46 7.37 3.05 -15.39
C ALA A 46 7.88 4.22 -14.53
N GLU A 47 7.33 5.42 -14.76
CA GLU A 47 7.77 6.64 -14.08
C GLU A 47 6.96 6.92 -12.81
N PRO A 48 7.58 7.46 -11.75
CA PRO A 48 6.84 7.84 -10.54
C PRO A 48 5.91 9.02 -10.83
N GLY A 49 4.60 8.82 -10.60
CA GLY A 49 3.56 9.83 -10.92
C GLY A 49 2.55 10.13 -9.81
N ALA A 50 2.56 9.36 -8.71
CA ALA A 50 1.52 9.44 -7.68
C ALA A 50 1.66 10.64 -6.72
N GLY A 51 2.80 11.36 -6.73
CA GLY A 51 2.99 12.54 -5.89
C GLY A 51 3.33 12.23 -4.43
N ASP A 52 2.92 13.11 -3.53
CA ASP A 52 3.33 13.10 -2.11
C ASP A 52 2.63 11.99 -1.33
N ARG A 53 3.28 11.51 -0.26
CA ARG A 53 2.70 10.52 0.67
C ARG A 53 1.83 11.24 1.70
N VAL A 54 0.52 11.01 1.68
CA VAL A 54 -0.46 11.71 2.55
C VAL A 54 -1.00 10.85 3.69
N ALA A 55 -0.84 9.53 3.63
CA ALA A 55 -1.08 8.64 4.76
C ALA A 55 -0.13 7.43 4.74
N CYS A 56 0.13 6.88 5.92
CA CYS A 56 0.99 5.72 6.14
C CYS A 56 0.35 4.80 7.18
N GLY A 57 0.23 3.51 6.86
CA GLY A 57 -0.14 2.47 7.81
C GLY A 57 0.89 1.36 7.79
N VAL A 58 1.66 1.21 8.87
CA VAL A 58 2.65 0.12 9.02
C VAL A 58 1.91 -1.21 9.16
N ILE A 59 2.40 -2.24 8.49
CA ILE A 59 1.88 -3.60 8.59
C ILE A 59 2.70 -4.33 9.66
N GLU A 60 2.08 -4.57 10.82
CA GLU A 60 2.73 -5.22 11.96
C GLU A 60 1.95 -6.47 12.39
N ARG A 61 2.66 -7.42 13.03
CA ARG A 61 2.03 -8.57 13.69
C ARG A 61 1.91 -8.28 15.18
N ASN A 62 0.75 -8.59 15.74
CA ASN A 62 0.54 -8.64 17.18
C ASN A 62 0.93 -10.01 17.74
#